data_AF-A0A938QQM3-F1
#
_entry.id   AF-A0A938QQM3-F1
#
_cell.length_a   1.000
_cell.length_b   1.000
_cell.length_c   1.000
_cell.angle_alpha   90.00
_cell.angle_beta   90.00
_cell.angle_gamma   90.00
#
_symmetry.space_group_name_H-M   'P 1'
#
loop_
_entity.id
_entity.type
_entity.pdbx_description
1 polymer ?
#
loop_
_entity_poly.entity_id
_entity_poly.type
_entity_poly.pdbx_seq_one_letter_code
_entity_poly.pdbx_strand_id
1 'polypeptide(L)' 'MARTVAELPKGSRITDYISLGVVAKTFPAATVKSVLETTGRSSQRQRELPAHVV' A
#
# COMPACT_ATOMS: atom_id res chain seq x y z
N MET A 1 4.01 -26.35 6.17
CA MET A 1 4.17 -25.63 7.45
C MET A 1 3.12 -24.53 7.52
N ALA A 2 2.36 -24.43 8.61
CA ALA A 2 1.47 -23.28 8.84
C ALA A 2 2.33 -22.02 9.02
N ARG A 3 2.09 -20.98 8.21
CA ARG A 3 2.78 -19.69 8.35
C ARG A 3 2.19 -18.95 9.55
N THR A 4 3.02 -18.36 10.40
CA THR A 4 2.56 -17.50 11.50
C THR A 4 1.70 -16.36 10.93
N VAL A 5 0.54 -16.10 11.54
CA VAL A 5 -0.34 -15.00 11.14
C VAL A 5 0.42 -13.68 11.30
N ALA A 6 0.44 -12.85 10.27
CA ALA A 6 1.06 -11.55 10.35
C ALA A 6 0.19 -10.61 11.19
N GLU A 7 0.75 -10.05 12.26
CA GLU A 7 0.11 -9.04 13.09
C GLU A 7 0.59 -7.64 12.71
N LEU A 8 -0.29 -6.66 12.86
CA LEU A 8 0.05 -5.26 12.61
C LEU A 8 0.70 -4.66 13.86
N PRO A 9 1.67 -3.73 13.71
CA PRO A 9 2.31 -3.08 14.86
C PRO A 9 1.29 -2.38 15.76
N LYS A 10 1.59 -2.31 17.07
CA LYS A 10 0.80 -1.51 18.03
C LYS A 10 0.91 -0.02 17.70
N GLY A 11 -0.17 0.73 17.97
CA GLY A 11 -0.25 2.18 17.76
C GLY A 11 -1.26 2.58 16.68
N SER A 12 -1.40 3.88 16.49
CA SER A 12 -2.34 4.45 15.52
C SER A 12 -1.73 4.50 14.13
N ARG A 13 -2.55 4.28 13.11
CA ARG A 13 -2.20 4.45 11.70
C ARG A 13 -2.58 5.84 11.25
N ILE A 14 -1.93 6.31 10.19
CA ILE A 14 -2.30 7.56 9.52
C ILE A 14 -3.76 7.51 9.06
N THR A 15 -4.24 6.35 8.61
CA THR A 15 -5.63 6.12 8.17
C THR A 15 -6.65 6.19 9.31
N ASP A 16 -6.23 6.17 10.57
CA ASP A 16 -7.14 6.33 11.71
C ASP A 16 -7.53 7.80 11.91
N TYR A 17 -6.73 8.72 11.35
CA TYR A 17 -6.92 10.17 11.47
C TYR A 17 -7.28 10.84 10.14
N ILE A 18 -6.99 10.21 9.00
CA ILE A 18 -7.16 10.79 7.67
C ILE A 18 -7.83 9.77 6.75
N SER A 19 -8.79 10.25 5.96
CA SER A 19 -9.48 9.44 4.95
C SER A 19 -8.51 8.93 3.89
N LEU A 20 -8.69 7.66 3.49
CA LEU A 20 -7.83 7.01 2.49
C LEU A 20 -7.74 7.77 1.16
N GLY A 21 -8.84 8.40 0.72
CA GLY A 21 -8.85 9.22 -0.50
C GLY A 21 -7.93 10.45 -0.43
N VAL A 22 -7.73 11.05 0.75
CA VAL A 22 -6.78 12.15 0.93
C VAL A 22 -5.35 11.65 0.75
N VAL A 23 -5.04 10.46 1.26
CA VAL A 23 -3.73 9.82 1.08
C VAL A 23 -3.50 9.51 -0.40
N ALA A 24 -4.49 8.93 -1.09
CA ALA A 24 -4.40 8.61 -2.52
C ALA A 24 -4.20 9.86 -3.40
N LYS A 25 -4.88 10.97 -3.08
CA LYS A 25 -4.70 12.26 -3.75
C LYS A 25 -3.31 12.85 -3.51
N THR A 26 -2.78 12.70 -2.31
CA THR A 26 -1.49 13.29 -1.91
C THR A 26 -0.30 12.54 -2.50
N PHE A 27 -0.43 11.22 -2.68
CA PHE A 27 0.63 10.35 -3.20
C PHE A 27 0.19 9.70 -4.52
N PRO A 28 0.44 10.34 -5.68
CA PRO A 28 0.02 9.82 -6.97
C PRO A 28 0.57 8.42 -7.23
N ALA A 29 -0.29 7.53 -7.74
CA ALA A 29 0.07 6.13 -7.97
C ALA A 29 1.28 5.95 -8.89
N ALA A 30 1.45 6.83 -9.89
CA ALA A 30 2.59 6.79 -10.80
C ALA A 30 3.93 7.02 -10.06
N THR A 31 3.97 7.99 -9.15
CA THR A 31 5.15 8.27 -8.32
C THR A 31 5.47 7.08 -7.41
N VAL A 32 4.45 6.52 -6.76
CA VAL A 32 4.63 5.34 -5.90
C VAL A 32 5.20 4.16 -6.70
N LYS A 33 4.66 3.89 -7.89
CA LYS A 33 5.15 2.81 -8.77
C LYS A 33 6.60 3.02 -9.18
N SER A 34 6.97 4.23 -9.61
CA SER A 34 8.35 4.58 -9.98
C SER A 34 9.34 4.34 -8.82
N VAL A 35 8.98 4.71 -7.59
CA VAL A 35 9.82 4.46 -6.41
C VAL A 35 9.93 2.96 -6.11
N LEU A 36 8.84 2.20 -6.22
CA LEU A 36 8.85 0.76 -5.99
C LEU A 36 9.72 0.02 -7.02
N GLU A 37 9.66 0.42 -8.28
CA GLU A 37 10.55 -0.10 -9.33
C GLU A 37 12.01 0.24 -9.04
N THR A 38 12.30 1.50 -8.74
CA THR A 38 13.66 1.97 -8.42
C THR A 38 14.26 1.25 -7.21
N THR A 39 13.44 0.93 -6.21
CA THR A 39 13.89 0.25 -4.98
C THR A 39 13.87 -1.28 -5.06
N GLY A 40 13.43 -1.85 -6.19
CA GLY A 40 13.27 -3.31 -6.33
C GLY A 40 12.19 -3.91 -5.43
N ARG A 41 11.20 -3.11 -5.02
CA ARG A 41 10.09 -3.49 -4.11
C ARG A 41 8.75 -3.62 -4.81
N SER A 42 8.77 -3.72 -6.14
CA SER A 42 7.58 -4.00 -6.94
C SER A 42 6.87 -5.27 -6.46
N SER A 43 5.53 -5.27 -6.50
CA SER A 43 4.74 -6.45 -6.14
C SER A 43 5.13 -7.64 -7.01
N GLN A 44 5.46 -8.77 -6.40
CA GLN A 44 5.68 -10.04 -7.11
C GLN A 44 4.37 -10.75 -7.47
N ARG A 45 3.25 -10.30 -6.89
CA ARG A 45 1.92 -10.85 -7.14
C ARG A 45 1.16 -9.94 -8.08
N GLN A 46 0.75 -10.47 -9.22
CA GLN A 46 -0.20 -9.81 -10.10
C GLN A 46 -1.62 -10.10 -9.61
N ARG A 47 -2.44 -9.06 -9.49
CA ARG A 47 -3.88 -9.18 -9.20
C ARG A 47 -4.63 -8.52 -10.33
N GLU A 48 -5.58 -9.22 -10.93
CA GLU A 48 -6.43 -8.64 -11.98
C GLU A 48 -7.37 -7.57 -11.44
N LEU A 49 -7.72 -7.66 -10.15
CA LEU A 49 -8.47 -6.65 -9.39
C LEU A 49 -7.75 -6.44 -8.07
N PRO A 50 -7.39 -5.18 -7.72
CA PRO A 50 -8.41 -4.18 -7.43
C PRO A 50 -8.24 -2.86 -8.21
N ALA A 51 -9.33 -2.12 -8.34
CA ALA A 51 -9.26 -0.70 -8.72
C ALA A 51 -8.41 0.03 -7.66
N HIS A 52 -7.46 0.84 -8.12
CA HIS A 52 -6.71 1.72 -7.23
C HIS A 52 -7.69 2.77 -6.68
N VAL A 53 -7.51 3.16 -5.43
CA VAL A 53 -8.29 4.26 -4.84
C VAL A 53 -7.91 5.55 -5.57
N VAL A 54 -8.91 6.30 -6.03
CA VAL A 54 -8.78 7.56 -6.78
C VAL A 54 -9.09 8.73 -5.85
#